data_AF-A0A0V8QCW5-F1
#
_entry.id   AF-A0A0V8QCW5-F1
#
_cell.length_a   1.000
_cell.length_b   1.000
_cell.length_c   1.000
_cell.angle_alpha   90.00
_cell.angle_beta   90.00
_cell.angle_gamma   90.00
#
_symmetry.space_group_name_H-M   'P 1'
#
loop_
_entity.id
_entity.type
_entity.pdbx_description
1 polymer ?
#
loop_
_entity_poly.entity_id
_entity_poly.type
_entity_poly.pdbx_seq_one_letter_code
_entity_poly.pdbx_strand_id
1 'polypeptide(L)'
;MKDETLLDIAAYNYRSALKNYRIVTGDERELNTVGYLLQQSVELCIKYNLEVNWIKYASSHIIEDLLDEAEGCVVFTEEFYNFAPALTRWEAISRCIKNYKVHQKQIEQAFPLVKQFLVSNGVESQDLVYSHVSVRDISAF
;
A
#
# COMPACT_ATOMS: atom_id res chain seq x y z
N MET A 1 18.74 -15.54 -9.68
CA MET A 1 17.51 -14.82 -9.27
C MET A 1 17.81 -14.31 -7.87
N LYS A 2 17.75 -13.00 -7.59
CA LYS A 2 17.76 -12.56 -6.19
C LYS A 2 16.47 -13.09 -5.57
N ASP A 3 16.54 -13.64 -4.37
CA ASP A 3 15.35 -14.06 -3.64
C ASP A 3 14.57 -12.78 -3.29
N GLU A 4 13.44 -12.57 -3.98
CA GLU A 4 12.55 -11.43 -3.75
C GLU A 4 11.76 -11.67 -2.46
N THR A 5 11.77 -10.69 -1.56
CA THR A 5 11.04 -10.77 -0.29
C THR A 5 9.62 -10.21 -0.40
N LEU A 6 8.75 -10.52 0.55
CA LEU A 6 7.44 -9.87 0.66
C LEU A 6 7.56 -8.34 0.79
N LEU A 7 8.65 -7.85 1.40
CA LEU A 7 8.93 -6.42 1.53
C LEU A 7 9.25 -5.77 0.18
N ASP A 8 9.99 -6.47 -0.69
CA ASP A 8 10.27 -6.00 -2.07
C ASP A 8 8.97 -5.89 -2.88
N ILE A 9 8.09 -6.89 -2.74
CA ILE A 9 6.78 -6.92 -3.40
C ILE A 9 5.87 -5.81 -2.84
N ALA A 10 5.91 -5.56 -1.53
CA ALA A 10 5.19 -4.44 -0.91
C ALA A 10 5.60 -3.10 -1.55
N ALA A 11 6.90 -2.83 -1.64
CA ALA A 11 7.42 -1.62 -2.28
C ALA A 11 7.01 -1.53 -3.77
N TYR A 12 7.06 -2.65 -4.50
CA TYR A 12 6.61 -2.71 -5.88
C TYR A 12 5.12 -2.38 -6.04
N ASN A 13 4.26 -2.89 -5.15
CA ASN A 13 2.82 -2.61 -5.18
C ASN A 13 2.54 -1.12 -4.91
N TYR A 14 3.22 -0.50 -3.95
CA TYR A 14 3.11 0.94 -3.72
C TYR A 14 3.52 1.77 -4.94
N ARG A 15 4.66 1.46 -5.58
CA ARG A 15 5.10 2.12 -6.81
C ARG A 15 4.10 1.93 -7.95
N SER A 16 3.53 0.73 -8.05
CA SER A 16 2.49 0.42 -9.04
C SER A 16 1.21 1.21 -8.77
N ALA A 17 0.81 1.39 -7.51
CA ALA A 17 -0.32 2.23 -7.13
C ALA A 17 -0.08 3.69 -7.58
N LEU A 18 1.10 4.24 -7.31
CA LEU A 18 1.49 5.59 -7.76
C LEU A 18 1.44 5.73 -9.29
N LYS A 19 1.99 4.75 -10.02
CA LYS A 19 2.01 4.75 -11.48
C LYS A 19 0.60 4.74 -12.05
N ASN A 20 -0.26 3.84 -11.56
CA ASN A 20 -1.64 3.71 -12.02
C ASN A 20 -2.44 4.97 -11.69
N TYR A 21 -2.27 5.53 -10.48
CA TYR A 21 -2.96 6.75 -10.08
C TYR A 21 -2.67 7.95 -10.99
N ARG A 22 -1.41 8.11 -11.45
CA ARG A 22 -1.02 9.20 -12.35
C ARG A 22 -1.67 9.15 -13.73
N ILE A 23 -2.16 7.98 -14.15
CA ILE A 23 -2.78 7.78 -15.47
C ILE A 23 -4.30 7.56 -15.37
N VAL A 24 -4.88 7.69 -14.17
CA VAL A 24 -6.33 7.60 -13.98
C VAL A 24 -7.01 8.67 -14.84
N THR A 25 -7.98 8.24 -15.64
CA THR A 25 -8.73 9.09 -16.57
C THR A 25 -10.13 9.45 -16.07
N GLY A 26 -10.45 9.05 -14.84
CA GLY A 26 -11.77 9.22 -14.23
C GLY A 26 -12.62 7.95 -14.20
N ASP A 27 -12.09 6.81 -14.66
CA ASP A 27 -12.74 5.51 -14.46
C ASP A 27 -12.53 5.03 -13.02
N GLU A 28 -13.63 4.80 -12.33
CA GLU A 28 -13.68 4.38 -10.93
C GLU A 28 -13.05 2.99 -10.73
N ARG A 29 -13.00 2.15 -11.77
CA ARG A 29 -12.30 0.86 -11.73
C ARG A 29 -10.79 1.05 -11.59
N GLU A 30 -10.23 2.10 -12.19
CA GLU A 30 -8.81 2.42 -12.07
C GLU A 30 -8.47 2.81 -10.63
N LEU A 31 -9.33 3.62 -9.97
CA LEU A 31 -9.18 3.97 -8.55
C LEU A 31 -9.29 2.75 -7.63
N ASN A 32 -10.19 1.82 -7.94
CA ASN A 32 -10.30 0.56 -7.21
C ASN A 32 -9.01 -0.28 -7.34
N THR A 33 -8.39 -0.32 -8.52
CA THR A 33 -7.07 -0.97 -8.71
C THR A 33 -5.98 -0.29 -7.89
N VAL A 34 -5.97 1.05 -7.82
CA VAL A 34 -5.01 1.79 -6.96
C VAL A 34 -5.23 1.44 -5.49
N GLY A 35 -6.48 1.44 -5.02
CA GLY A 35 -6.82 1.07 -3.64
C GLY A 35 -6.40 -0.36 -3.29
N TYR A 36 -6.61 -1.31 -4.20
CA TYR A 36 -6.14 -2.69 -4.04
C TYR A 36 -4.62 -2.79 -3.89
N LEU A 37 -3.87 -2.10 -4.76
CA LEU A 37 -2.40 -2.11 -4.69
C LEU A 37 -1.88 -1.48 -3.39
N LEU A 38 -2.55 -0.44 -2.87
CA LEU A 38 -2.21 0.14 -1.58
C LEU A 38 -2.47 -0.82 -0.42
N GLN A 39 -3.60 -1.53 -0.41
CA GLN A 39 -3.88 -2.54 0.61
C GLN A 39 -2.84 -3.68 0.55
N GLN A 40 -2.55 -4.22 -0.63
CA GLN A 40 -1.57 -5.30 -0.79
C GLN A 40 -0.16 -4.87 -0.35
N SER A 41 0.19 -3.61 -0.58
CA SER A 41 1.46 -3.05 -0.10
C SER A 41 1.56 -3.11 1.42
N VAL A 42 0.48 -2.78 2.14
CA VAL A 42 0.46 -2.80 3.61
C VAL A 42 0.45 -4.24 4.12
N GLU A 43 -0.40 -5.10 3.58
CA GLU A 43 -0.53 -6.50 3.99
C GLU A 43 0.82 -7.24 3.93
N LEU A 44 1.52 -7.12 2.79
CA LEU A 44 2.78 -7.82 2.59
C LEU A 44 3.90 -7.27 3.48
N CYS A 45 3.89 -5.96 3.77
CA CYS A 45 4.82 -5.36 4.72
C CYS A 45 4.61 -5.89 6.13
N ILE A 46 3.35 -6.02 6.58
CA ILE A 46 3.03 -6.60 7.89
C ILE A 46 3.45 -8.06 7.96
N LYS A 47 3.07 -8.85 6.95
CA LYS A 47 3.40 -10.28 6.87
C LYS A 47 4.90 -10.52 6.88
N TYR A 48 5.66 -9.73 6.10
CA TYR A 48 7.13 -9.79 6.15
C TYR A 48 7.67 -9.58 7.57
N ASN A 49 7.20 -8.55 8.27
CA ASN A 49 7.67 -8.25 9.63
C ASN A 49 7.27 -9.34 10.63
N LEU A 50 6.13 -10.00 10.45
CA LEU A 50 5.76 -11.19 11.24
C LEU A 50 6.70 -12.38 10.92
N GLU A 51 7.00 -12.63 9.64
CA GLU A 51 7.88 -13.73 9.20
C GLU A 51 9.29 -13.62 9.78
N VAL A 52 9.91 -12.44 9.69
CA VAL A 52 11.28 -12.23 10.19
C VAL A 52 11.38 -12.28 11.71
N ASN A 53 10.25 -12.07 12.41
CA ASN A 53 10.12 -12.24 13.86
C ASN A 53 9.64 -13.66 14.25
N TRP A 54 9.55 -14.60 13.29
CA TRP A 54 9.13 -15.99 13.50
C TRP A 54 7.70 -16.13 14.05
N ILE A 55 6.84 -15.14 13.79
CA ILE A 55 5.43 -15.16 14.18
C ILE A 55 4.62 -15.69 13.00
N LYS A 56 3.88 -16.78 13.22
CA LYS A 56 2.91 -17.26 12.25
C LYS A 56 1.71 -16.32 12.25
N TYR A 57 1.34 -15.85 11.08
CA TYR A 57 0.16 -15.02 10.88
C TYR A 57 -0.99 -15.84 10.28
N ALA A 58 -2.22 -15.46 10.62
CA ALA A 58 -3.40 -16.10 10.04
C ALA A 58 -3.51 -15.83 8.54
N SER A 59 -4.24 -16.66 7.80
CA SER A 59 -4.64 -16.36 6.41
C SER A 59 -5.73 -15.27 6.38
N SER A 60 -5.43 -14.10 6.96
CA SER A 60 -6.27 -12.91 6.96
C SER A 60 -5.76 -11.90 5.93
N HIS A 61 -6.72 -11.14 5.39
CA HIS A 61 -6.51 -9.97 4.54
C HIS A 61 -7.02 -8.69 5.23
N ILE A 62 -7.51 -8.82 6.47
CA ILE A 62 -8.00 -7.73 7.30
C ILE A 62 -6.78 -7.06 7.91
N ILE A 63 -6.52 -5.81 7.53
CA ILE A 63 -5.35 -5.06 7.97
C ILE A 63 -5.38 -4.83 9.48
N GLU A 64 -6.56 -4.57 10.06
CA GLU A 64 -6.73 -4.36 11.50
C GLU A 64 -6.26 -5.58 12.29
N ASP A 65 -6.79 -6.77 11.97
CA ASP A 65 -6.40 -8.02 12.62
C ASP A 65 -4.89 -8.29 12.48
N LEU A 66 -4.32 -8.00 11.30
CA LEU A 66 -2.88 -8.17 11.06
C LEU A 66 -2.03 -7.17 11.87
N LEU A 67 -2.50 -5.94 12.07
CA LEU A 67 -1.81 -4.95 12.91
C LEU A 67 -1.84 -5.35 14.38
N ASP A 68 -2.97 -5.87 14.86
CA ASP A 68 -3.11 -6.39 16.22
C ASP A 68 -2.21 -7.61 16.45
N GLU A 69 -2.13 -8.54 15.48
CA GLU A 69 -1.21 -9.69 15.53
C GLU A 69 0.27 -9.26 15.50
N ALA A 70 0.57 -8.15 14.81
CA ALA A 70 1.92 -7.63 14.62
C ALA A 70 2.31 -6.57 15.66
N GLU A 71 1.54 -6.39 16.73
CA GLU A 71 1.87 -5.44 17.78
C GLU A 71 3.28 -5.72 18.33
N GLY A 72 4.14 -4.69 18.31
CA GLY A 72 5.55 -4.80 18.68
C GLY A 72 6.50 -5.28 17.58
N CYS A 73 5.98 -5.80 16.46
CA CYS A 73 6.77 -6.16 15.27
C CYS A 73 6.70 -5.12 14.16
N VAL A 74 5.62 -4.34 14.12
CA VAL A 74 5.45 -3.22 13.18
C VAL A 74 5.26 -1.90 13.92
N VAL A 75 5.70 -0.82 13.28
CA VAL A 75 5.54 0.56 13.74
C VAL A 75 4.44 1.24 12.94
N PHE A 76 3.38 1.69 13.61
CA PHE A 76 2.30 2.46 13.00
C PHE A 76 1.81 3.59 13.92
N THR A 77 1.22 4.61 13.32
CA THR A 77 0.58 5.72 14.04
C THR A 77 -0.89 5.41 14.31
N GLU A 78 -1.48 6.07 15.30
CA GLU A 78 -2.92 6.01 15.54
C GLU A 78 -3.74 6.43 14.31
N GLU A 79 -3.26 7.44 13.57
CA GLU A 79 -3.87 7.88 12.31
C GLU A 79 -3.88 6.77 11.26
N PHE A 80 -2.77 6.03 11.11
CA PHE A 80 -2.70 4.89 10.20
C PHE A 80 -3.65 3.76 10.64
N TYR A 81 -3.66 3.43 11.93
CA TYR A 81 -4.55 2.40 12.47
C TYR A 81 -6.02 2.75 12.24
N ASN A 82 -6.42 4.00 12.47
CA ASN A 82 -7.77 4.50 12.19
C ASN A 82 -8.12 4.46 10.68
N PHE A 83 -7.11 4.48 9.81
CA PHE A 83 -7.30 4.36 8.36
C PHE A 83 -7.34 2.91 7.87
N ALA A 84 -6.78 1.95 8.60
CA ALA A 84 -6.70 0.53 8.21
C ALA A 84 -8.05 -0.08 7.75
N PRO A 85 -9.20 0.20 8.41
CA PRO A 85 -10.50 -0.30 7.93
C PRO A 85 -10.86 0.16 6.52
N ALA A 86 -10.38 1.32 6.08
CA ALA A 86 -10.58 1.75 4.70
C ALA A 86 -9.78 0.89 3.72
N LEU A 87 -8.51 0.57 4.04
CA LEU A 87 -7.67 -0.30 3.22
C LEU A 87 -8.27 -1.71 3.10
N THR A 88 -8.70 -2.31 4.21
CA THR A 88 -9.37 -3.62 4.23
C THR A 88 -10.60 -3.65 3.32
N ARG A 89 -11.44 -2.60 3.38
CA ARG A 89 -12.61 -2.48 2.51
C ARG A 89 -12.24 -2.39 1.03
N TRP A 90 -11.10 -1.80 0.69
CA TRP A 90 -10.70 -1.66 -0.71
C TRP A 90 -10.34 -3.00 -1.36
N GLU A 91 -9.77 -3.95 -0.64
CA GLU A 91 -9.58 -5.32 -1.14
C GLU A 91 -10.93 -6.05 -1.25
N ALA A 92 -11.65 -6.13 -0.13
CA ALA A 92 -12.82 -6.98 0.00
C ALA A 92 -13.99 -6.55 -0.91
N ILE A 93 -14.15 -5.23 -1.10
CA ILE A 93 -15.33 -4.68 -1.77
C ILE A 93 -15.07 -4.42 -3.25
N SER A 94 -13.85 -4.02 -3.66
CA SER A 94 -13.53 -3.77 -5.08
C SER A 94 -13.66 -5.03 -5.95
N ARG A 95 -13.52 -6.22 -5.36
CA ARG A 95 -13.64 -7.52 -6.05
C ARG A 95 -15.06 -8.07 -6.08
N CYS A 96 -15.91 -7.66 -5.13
CA CYS A 96 -17.20 -8.31 -4.87
C CYS A 96 -18.42 -7.43 -5.21
N ILE A 97 -18.29 -6.10 -5.17
CA ILE A 97 -19.43 -5.18 -5.38
C ILE A 97 -19.19 -4.30 -6.61
N LYS A 98 -19.98 -4.53 -7.66
CA LYS A 98 -19.88 -3.82 -8.95
C LYS A 98 -20.06 -2.30 -8.85
N ASN A 99 -20.71 -1.80 -7.79
CA ASN A 99 -21.04 -0.39 -7.59
C ASN A 99 -20.22 0.27 -6.47
N TYR A 100 -19.23 -0.41 -5.90
CA TYR A 100 -18.36 0.19 -4.89
C TYR A 100 -17.30 1.07 -5.56
N LYS A 101 -17.11 2.26 -5.00
CA LYS A 101 -16.27 3.30 -5.56
C LYS A 101 -15.36 3.81 -4.46
N VAL A 102 -14.06 3.60 -4.63
CA VAL A 102 -13.10 4.33 -3.81
C VAL A 102 -13.06 5.77 -4.28
N HIS A 103 -13.23 6.71 -3.36
CA HIS A 103 -13.14 8.12 -3.70
C HIS A 103 -11.68 8.54 -3.87
N GLN A 104 -11.39 9.31 -4.92
CA GLN A 104 -10.06 9.85 -5.19
C GLN A 104 -9.41 10.51 -3.96
N LYS A 105 -10.18 11.30 -3.20
CA LYS A 105 -9.70 11.95 -1.98
C LYS A 105 -9.20 10.96 -0.92
N GLN A 106 -9.81 9.77 -0.82
CA GLN A 106 -9.36 8.75 0.12
C GLN A 106 -8.06 8.10 -0.35
N ILE A 107 -7.88 7.89 -1.66
CA ILE A 107 -6.61 7.44 -2.25
C ILE A 107 -5.49 8.46 -2.00
N GLU A 108 -5.77 9.74 -2.21
CA GLU A 108 -4.82 10.83 -1.94
C GLU A 108 -4.39 10.88 -0.47
N GLN A 109 -5.33 10.62 0.46
CA GLN A 109 -5.04 10.49 1.89
C GLN A 109 -4.24 9.23 2.23
N ALA A 110 -4.49 8.12 1.54
CA ALA A 110 -3.78 6.86 1.79
C ALA A 110 -2.31 6.92 1.38
N PHE A 111 -1.97 7.58 0.27
CA PHE A 111 -0.58 7.61 -0.22
C PHE A 111 0.47 8.04 0.81
N PRO A 112 0.32 9.19 1.52
CA PRO A 112 1.28 9.59 2.54
C PRO A 112 1.28 8.66 3.76
N LEU A 113 0.10 8.18 4.20
CA LEU A 113 -0.03 7.28 5.34
C LEU A 113 0.65 5.93 5.09
N VAL A 114 0.36 5.31 3.94
CA VAL A 114 0.97 4.05 3.52
C VAL A 114 2.47 4.22 3.30
N LYS A 115 2.92 5.33 2.69
CA LYS A 115 4.36 5.58 2.55
C LYS A 115 5.06 5.65 3.89
N GLN A 116 4.54 6.42 4.83
CA GLN A 116 5.12 6.57 6.16
C GLN A 116 5.16 5.21 6.87
N PHE A 117 4.09 4.43 6.78
CA PHE A 117 4.03 3.08 7.33
C PHE A 117 5.13 2.19 6.74
N LEU A 118 5.24 2.11 5.41
CA LEU A 118 6.27 1.29 4.75
C LEU A 118 7.70 1.68 5.15
N VAL A 119 8.00 2.97 5.18
CA VAL A 119 9.33 3.47 5.60
C VAL A 119 9.63 3.11 7.05
N SER A 120 8.64 3.24 7.94
CA SER A 120 8.81 2.92 9.36
C SER A 120 9.03 1.42 9.61
N ASN A 121 8.73 0.57 8.60
CA ASN A 121 8.77 -0.89 8.69
C ASN A 121 9.77 -1.53 7.72
N GLY A 122 10.80 -0.78 7.31
CA GLY A 122 11.98 -1.32 6.64
C GLY A 122 12.02 -1.15 5.13
N VAL A 123 11.03 -0.50 4.50
CA VAL A 123 11.14 -0.15 3.07
C VAL A 123 11.97 1.12 2.92
N GLU A 124 13.00 1.07 2.07
CA GLU A 124 13.82 2.25 1.79
C GLU A 124 13.01 3.32 1.05
N SER A 125 13.16 4.59 1.46
CA SER A 125 12.38 5.69 0.90
C SER A 125 12.57 5.86 -0.62
N GLN A 126 13.75 5.52 -1.13
CA GLN A 126 14.07 5.53 -2.57
C GLN A 126 13.28 4.49 -3.37
N ASP A 127 12.82 3.41 -2.73
CA ASP A 127 12.01 2.37 -3.34
C ASP A 127 10.52 2.77 -3.38
N LEU A 128 10.14 3.90 -2.80
CA LEU A 128 8.76 4.41 -2.75
C LEU A 128 8.56 5.66 -3.62
N VAL A 129 9.54 6.01 -4.44
CA VAL A 129 9.39 7.05 -5.46
C VAL A 129 9.15 6.43 -6.83
N TYR A 130 8.28 7.07 -7.59
CA TYR A 130 8.18 6.83 -9.01
C TYR A 130 9.10 7.82 -9.74
N SER A 131 10.32 7.39 -10.03
CA SER A 131 11.22 8.10 -10.95
C SER A 131 10.87 7.70 -12.38
N HIS A 132 10.08 8.53 -13.05
CA HIS A 132 10.39 8.76 -14.47
C HIS A 132 11.15 10.07 -14.52
N VAL A 133 12.40 10.00 -14.96
CA VAL A 133 13.00 11.12 -15.70
C VAL A 133 12.03 11.37 -16.85
N SER A 134 11.14 12.34 -16.65
CA SER A 134 10.40 12.93 -17.74
C SER A 134 11.45 13.63 -18.60
N VAL A 135 11.57 13.23 -19.86
CA VAL A 135 12.41 13.93 -20.87
C VAL A 135 11.91 15.38 -21.11
N ARG A 136 10.91 15.85 -20.36
CA ARG A 136 10.41 17.23 -20.38
C ARG A 136 10.85 18.12 -19.21
N ASP A 137 11.60 17.58 -18.23
CA ASP A 137 12.08 18.39 -17.10
C ASP A 137 13.56 18.80 -17.21
N ILE A 138 14.11 18.83 -18.43
CA ILE A 138 15.38 19.52 -18.75
C ILE A 138 15.09 20.70 -19.68
N SER A 139 14.17 21.57 -19.27
CA SER A 139 14.07 22.94 -19.79
C SER A 139 13.01 23.72 -19.02
N ALA A 140 13.37 24.24 -17.85
CA ALA A 140 13.02 25.60 -17.41
C ALA A 140 13.37 25.80 -15.93
N PHE A 141 14.26 26.77 -15.73
CA PHE A 141 14.74 27.39 -14.47
C PHE A 141 15.87 26.67 -13.73
#